data_AF-F8NUP4-F1
#
_entry.id   AF-F8NUP4-F1
#
_cell.length_a   1.000
_cell.length_b   1.000
_cell.length_c   1.000
_cell.angle_alpha   90.00
_cell.angle_beta   90.00
_cell.angle_gamma   90.00
#
_symmetry.space_group_name_H-M   'P 1'
#
loop_
_entity.id
_entity.type
_entity.pdbx_description
1 polymer ?
#
loop_
_entity_poly.entity_id
_entity_poly.type
_entity_poly.pdbx_seq_one_letter_code
_entity_poly.pdbx_strand_id
1 'polypeptide(L)'
;MIGKIDDFDGTPDKAQRWISSTDLHFDINDTIYTSDKKKVYVALSYMKDGTAASWSEAKMTEYKDKNAYPTWAEFMKTFTA
;
A
#
# COMPACT_ATOMS: atom_id res chain seq x y z
N MET A 1 -11.64 2.78 -14.86
CA MET A 1 -12.33 1.95 -13.86
C MET A 1 -12.29 2.72 -12.55
N ILE A 2 -13.45 3.06 -11.98
CA ILE A 2 -13.50 3.73 -10.67
C ILE A 2 -12.91 2.77 -9.63
N GLY A 3 -12.07 3.30 -8.74
CA GLY A 3 -11.44 2.51 -7.68
C GLY A 3 -10.33 1.57 -8.15
N LYS A 4 -9.72 1.78 -9.32
CA LYS A 4 -8.43 1.13 -9.60
C LYS A 4 -7.33 1.88 -8.84
N ILE A 5 -6.45 1.13 -8.17
CA ILE A 5 -5.23 1.69 -7.57
C ILE A 5 -4.24 2.03 -8.70
N ASP A 6 -3.71 3.24 -8.67
CA ASP A 6 -2.62 3.64 -9.58
C ASP A 6 -1.32 2.92 -9.16
N ASP A 7 -0.46 2.57 -10.12
CA ASP A 7 0.85 1.98 -9.76
C ASP A 7 1.79 3.07 -9.22
N PHE A 8 2.67 2.70 -8.28
CA PHE A 8 3.70 3.58 -7.74
C PHE A 8 5.09 3.00 -7.95
N ASP A 9 5.96 3.78 -8.59
CA ASP A 9 7.32 3.38 -8.95
C ASP A 9 8.40 4.00 -8.04
N GLY A 10 7.99 4.76 -7.02
CA GLY A 10 8.89 5.49 -6.14
C GLY A 10 9.08 6.97 -6.52
N THR A 11 8.47 7.45 -7.61
CA THR A 11 8.58 8.85 -8.03
C THR A 11 7.73 9.75 -7.14
N PRO A 12 8.30 10.78 -6.45
CA PRO A 12 7.56 11.62 -5.50
C PRO A 12 6.26 12.23 -6.06
N ASP A 13 6.27 12.71 -7.31
CA ASP A 13 5.10 13.32 -7.96
C ASP A 13 3.92 12.36 -8.14
N LYS A 14 4.16 11.04 -8.09
CA LYS A 14 3.11 10.01 -8.17
C LYS A 14 2.59 9.57 -6.80
N ALA A 15 3.26 9.93 -5.70
CA ALA A 15 2.94 9.44 -4.36
C ALA A 15 1.52 9.85 -3.94
N GLN A 16 1.17 11.13 -4.05
CA GLN A 16 -0.16 11.61 -3.64
C GLN A 16 -1.29 10.96 -4.45
N ARG A 17 -1.04 10.71 -5.73
CA ARG A 17 -1.99 10.03 -6.61
C ARG A 17 -2.20 8.58 -6.19
N TRP A 18 -1.11 7.86 -5.91
CA TRP A 18 -1.16 6.50 -5.38
C TRP A 18 -1.95 6.45 -4.06
N ILE A 19 -1.63 7.32 -3.09
CA ILE A 19 -2.33 7.42 -1.79
C ILE A 19 -3.83 7.61 -1.97
N SER A 20 -4.22 8.60 -2.78
CA SER A 20 -5.63 8.92 -3.00
C SER A 20 -6.37 7.76 -3.67
N SER A 21 -5.70 7.05 -4.59
CA SER A 21 -6.27 5.88 -5.26
C SER A 21 -6.42 4.67 -4.34
N THR A 22 -5.49 4.46 -3.39
CA THR A 22 -5.58 3.40 -2.38
C THR A 22 -6.69 3.66 -1.38
N ASP A 23 -6.82 4.88 -0.88
CA ASP A 23 -7.87 5.23 0.08
C ASP A 23 -9.26 5.09 -0.57
N LEU A 24 -9.45 5.60 -1.80
CA LEU A 24 -10.68 5.42 -2.56
C LEU A 24 -10.99 3.94 -2.80
N HIS A 25 -9.97 3.13 -3.16
CA HIS A 25 -10.16 1.71 -3.39
C HIS A 25 -10.64 0.99 -2.12
N PHE A 26 -10.09 1.32 -0.95
CA PHE A 26 -10.50 0.68 0.29
C PHE A 26 -11.85 1.17 0.81
N ASP A 27 -12.21 2.43 0.54
CA ASP A 27 -13.50 3.00 0.92
C ASP A 27 -14.65 2.32 0.16
N ILE A 28 -14.53 2.19 -1.17
CA ILE A 28 -15.59 1.55 -1.97
C ILE A 28 -15.65 0.02 -1.84
N ASN A 29 -14.57 -0.60 -1.32
CA ASN A 29 -14.45 -2.06 -1.14
C ASN A 29 -14.31 -2.43 0.35
N ASP A 30 -14.93 -1.66 1.24
CA ASP A 30 -14.83 -1.79 2.70
C ASP A 30 -15.21 -3.19 3.21
N THR A 31 -16.20 -3.83 2.58
CA THR A 31 -16.63 -5.20 2.88
C THR A 31 -15.65 -6.29 2.44
N ILE A 32 -14.72 -5.98 1.52
CA ILE A 32 -13.68 -6.90 1.04
C ILE A 32 -12.41 -6.73 1.89
N TYR A 33 -11.99 -5.48 2.10
CA TYR A 33 -10.77 -5.11 2.82
C TYR A 33 -11.04 -4.81 4.30
N THR A 34 -11.63 -5.81 4.96
CA THR A 34 -12.07 -5.76 6.36
C THR A 34 -10.95 -5.76 7.41
N SER A 35 -9.68 -5.80 7.00
CA SER A 35 -8.54 -5.77 7.92
C SER A 35 -7.38 -4.96 7.36
N ASP A 36 -6.62 -4.34 8.26
CA ASP A 36 -5.44 -3.56 7.90
C ASP A 36 -4.40 -4.39 7.16
N LYS A 37 -4.19 -5.65 7.57
CA LYS A 37 -3.31 -6.60 6.85
C LYS A 37 -3.67 -6.69 5.36
N LYS A 38 -4.96 -6.79 5.02
CA LYS A 38 -5.39 -6.86 3.62
C LYS A 38 -5.11 -5.54 2.90
N LYS A 39 -5.43 -4.40 3.52
CA LYS A 39 -5.19 -3.07 2.95
C LYS A 39 -3.72 -2.86 2.64
N VAL A 40 -2.84 -3.11 3.62
CA VAL A 40 -1.39 -2.98 3.48
C VAL A 40 -0.85 -3.85 2.35
N TYR A 41 -1.22 -5.13 2.28
CA TYR A 41 -0.71 -6.01 1.22
C TYR A 41 -1.21 -5.65 -0.17
N VAL A 42 -2.47 -5.20 -0.29
CA VAL A 42 -2.96 -4.72 -1.58
C VAL A 42 -2.20 -3.46 -1.99
N ALA A 43 -2.03 -2.48 -1.11
CA ALA A 43 -1.29 -1.26 -1.42
C ALA A 43 0.14 -1.60 -1.91
N LEU A 44 0.86 -2.45 -1.16
CA LEU A 44 2.19 -2.93 -1.52
C LEU A 44 2.24 -3.65 -2.88
N SER A 45 1.18 -4.37 -3.28
CA SER A 45 1.13 -5.08 -4.57
C SER A 45 1.10 -4.17 -5.81
N TYR A 46 0.77 -2.88 -5.64
CA TYR A 46 0.81 -1.88 -6.70
C TYR A 46 2.15 -1.11 -6.77
N MET A 47 3.12 -1.51 -5.94
CA MET A 47 4.50 -1.02 -5.98
C MET A 47 5.38 -2.06 -6.66
N LYS A 48 5.25 -2.20 -7.98
CA LYS A 48 5.86 -3.30 -8.74
C LYS A 48 7.06 -2.89 -9.59
N ASP A 49 7.32 -1.58 -9.69
CA ASP A 49 8.37 -1.01 -10.53
C ASP A 49 9.24 -0.03 -9.73
N GLY A 50 10.39 0.33 -10.30
CA GLY A 50 11.29 1.35 -9.76
C GLY A 50 11.79 1.04 -8.33
N THR A 51 12.07 2.09 -7.55
CA THR A 51 12.59 1.94 -6.18
C THR A 51 11.51 1.45 -5.21
N ALA A 52 10.23 1.67 -5.53
CA ALA A 52 9.11 1.19 -4.74
C ALA A 52 8.99 -0.34 -4.75
N ALA A 53 9.39 -1.01 -5.83
CA ALA A 53 9.41 -2.48 -5.90
C ALA A 53 10.25 -3.11 -4.78
N SER A 54 11.52 -2.70 -4.67
CA SER A 54 12.43 -3.23 -3.64
C SER A 54 11.97 -2.86 -2.22
N TRP A 55 11.43 -1.66 -2.04
CA TRP A 55 10.87 -1.26 -0.73
C TRP A 55 9.66 -2.13 -0.35
N SER A 56 8.78 -2.39 -1.30
CA SER A 56 7.59 -3.22 -1.10
C SER A 56 7.96 -4.65 -0.73
N GLU A 57 8.88 -5.27 -1.46
CA GLU A 57 9.39 -6.61 -1.17
C GLU A 57 10.01 -6.70 0.23
N ALA A 58 10.82 -5.69 0.61
CA ALA A 58 11.43 -5.63 1.93
C ALA A 58 10.37 -5.54 3.05
N LYS A 59 9.34 -4.71 2.88
CA LYS A 59 8.25 -4.59 3.86
C LYS A 59 7.39 -5.84 3.93
N MET A 60 7.04 -6.43 2.80
CA MET A 60 6.30 -7.69 2.76
C MET A 60 7.05 -8.82 3.48
N THR A 61 8.39 -8.88 3.32
CA THR A 61 9.27 -9.84 4.00
C THR A 61 9.32 -9.57 5.50
N GLU A 62 9.59 -8.32 5.90
CA GLU A 62 9.63 -7.90 7.29
C GLU A 62 8.36 -8.29 8.07
N TYR A 63 7.18 -8.01 7.50
CA TYR A 63 5.90 -8.29 8.15
C TYR A 63 5.60 -9.79 8.25
N LYS A 64 6.02 -10.58 7.25
CA LYS A 64 5.90 -12.04 7.29
C LYS A 64 6.80 -12.64 8.35
N ASP A 65 8.07 -12.25 8.37
CA ASP A 65 9.09 -12.81 9.27
C ASP A 65 8.77 -12.52 10.74
N LYS A 66 8.28 -11.30 11.03
CA LYS A 66 7.88 -10.91 12.39
C LYS A 66 6.48 -11.43 12.77
N ASN A 67 5.71 -11.94 11.80
CA ASN A 67 4.27 -12.17 11.92
C ASN A 67 3.52 -10.99 12.58
N ALA A 68 3.95 -9.76 12.25
CA ALA A 68 3.46 -8.53 12.82
C ALA A 68 3.15 -7.57 11.66
N TYR A 69 1.88 -7.16 11.58
CA TYR A 69 1.37 -6.36 10.47
C TYR A 69 0.93 -5.00 11.02
N PRO A 70 1.38 -3.89 10.42
CA PRO A 70 0.96 -2.58 10.86
C PRO A 70 -0.53 -2.38 10.59
N THR A 71 -1.13 -1.48 11.36
CA THR A 71 -2.39 -0.84 10.97
C THR A 71 -2.21 -0.05 9.67
N TRP A 72 -3.30 0.26 8.96
CA TRP A 72 -3.22 1.12 7.77
C TRP A 72 -2.57 2.47 8.08
N ALA A 73 -2.89 3.06 9.24
CA ALA A 73 -2.34 4.33 9.70
C ALA A 73 -0.82 4.27 9.96
N GLU A 74 -0.33 3.21 10.60
CA GLU A 74 1.11 3.01 10.84
C GLU A 74 1.89 2.77 9.55
N PHE A 75 1.29 2.03 8.61
CA PHE A 75 1.86 1.84 7.29
C PHE A 75 1.98 3.18 6.55
N MET A 76 0.92 3.99 6.52
CA MET A 76 0.94 5.30 5.87
C MET A 76 1.96 6.25 6.51
N LYS A 77 2.08 6.24 7.84
CA LYS A 77 3.14 6.99 8.55
C LYS A 77 4.54 6.55 8.11
N THR A 78 4.76 5.25 7.89
CA THR A 78 6.05 4.72 7.43
C THR A 78 6.34 5.09 5.98
N PHE A 79 5.30 5.14 5.14
CA PHE A 79 5.42 5.49 3.73
C PHE A 79 5.75 6.98 3.51
N THR A 80 5.19 7.87 4.33
CA THR A 80 5.37 9.33 4.18
C THR A 80 6.51 9.92 5.01
N ALA A 81 7.28 9.08 5.72
CA ALA A 81 8.41 9.50 6.56
C ALA A 81 9.68 9.70 5.72
#